data_AF-A0A841FSG3-F1
#
_entry.id   AF-A0A841FSG3-F1
#
_cell.length_a   1.000
_cell.length_b   1.000
_cell.length_c   1.000
_cell.angle_alpha   90.00
_cell.angle_beta   90.00
_cell.angle_gamma   90.00
#
_symmetry.space_group_name_H-M   'P 1'
#
loop_
_entity.id
_entity.type
_entity.pdbx_description
1 polymer ?
#
loop_
_entity_poly.entity_id
_entity_poly.type
_entity_poly.pdbx_seq_one_letter_code
_entity_poly.pdbx_strand_id
1 'polypeptide(L)'
;MTDRRITASKIEGLGPKMVREVGEKLDKVNDGLPDLQEVESANFTTVIPSMAVAYAMAAEVFEAQLKRQWELLDQIHDRLKGAARAWEDVEKANTADTFKGL
;
A
#
# COMPACT_ATOMS: atom_id res chain seq x y z
N MET A 1 -8.41 -30.58 5.31
CA MET A 1 -6.97 -30.32 5.13
C MET A 1 -6.82 -29.13 4.21
N THR A 2 -6.41 -27.98 4.72
CA THR A 2 -6.14 -26.81 3.86
C THR A 2 -4.82 -27.05 3.15
N ASP A 3 -4.85 -27.19 1.82
CA ASP A 3 -3.65 -27.32 1.00
C ASP A 3 -2.76 -26.07 1.20
N ARG A 4 -1.66 -26.27 1.94
CA ARG A 4 -0.67 -25.23 2.28
C ARG A 4 0.32 -24.98 1.13
N ARG A 5 0.16 -25.59 -0.05
CA ARG A 5 1.02 -25.26 -1.19
C ARG A 5 0.88 -23.79 -1.57
N ILE A 6 2.02 -23.12 -1.63
CA ILE A 6 2.14 -21.79 -2.24
C ILE A 6 2.07 -22.00 -3.75
N THR A 7 1.26 -21.18 -4.43
CA THR A 7 1.11 -21.21 -5.88
C THR A 7 1.26 -19.79 -6.42
N ALA A 8 1.66 -19.64 -7.68
CA ALA A 8 1.77 -18.33 -8.32
C ALA A 8 0.46 -17.53 -8.21
N SER A 9 -0.68 -18.17 -8.46
CA SER A 9 -2.01 -17.55 -8.30
C SER A 9 -2.31 -17.09 -6.87
N LYS A 10 -1.86 -17.83 -5.83
CA LYS A 10 -2.00 -17.37 -4.44
C LYS A 10 -1.15 -16.13 -4.18
N ILE A 11 0.08 -16.07 -4.71
CA ILE A 11 0.97 -14.91 -4.56
C ILE A 11 0.38 -13.70 -5.30
N GLU A 12 -0.08 -13.88 -6.54
CA GLU A 12 -0.70 -12.85 -7.35
C GLU A 12 -1.95 -12.27 -6.68
N GLY A 13 -2.76 -13.11 -6.04
CA GLY A 13 -3.97 -12.69 -5.33
C GLY A 13 -3.72 -11.86 -4.05
N LEU A 14 -2.51 -11.89 -3.48
CA LEU A 14 -2.20 -11.13 -2.26
C LEU A 14 -2.12 -9.62 -2.55
N GLY A 15 -1.56 -9.21 -3.68
CA GLY A 15 -1.39 -7.81 -4.04
C GLY A 15 -2.73 -7.06 -4.09
N PRO A 16 -3.69 -7.47 -4.93
CA PRO A 16 -5.03 -6.86 -4.99
C PRO A 16 -5.77 -6.89 -3.65
N LYS A 17 -5.62 -7.98 -2.88
CA LYS A 17 -6.24 -8.07 -1.55
C LYS A 17 -5.68 -7.02 -0.59
N MET A 18 -4.37 -6.84 -0.56
CA MET A 18 -3.72 -5.81 0.26
C MET A 18 -4.10 -4.42 -0.20
N VAL A 19 -4.09 -4.15 -1.52
CA VAL A 19 -4.51 -2.86 -2.07
C VAL A 19 -5.94 -2.53 -1.66
N ARG A 20 -6.86 -3.49 -1.71
CA ARG A 20 -8.24 -3.30 -1.25
C ARG A 20 -8.30 -3.02 0.26
N GLU A 21 -7.75 -3.91 1.08
CA GLU A 21 -7.92 -3.81 2.55
C GLU A 21 -7.17 -2.63 3.19
N VAL A 22 -5.98 -2.31 2.67
CA VAL A 22 -5.15 -1.20 3.15
C VAL A 22 -5.55 0.09 2.46
N GLY A 23 -5.80 0.08 1.15
CA GLY A 23 -6.23 1.25 0.40
C GLY A 23 -7.53 1.85 0.93
N GLU A 24 -8.55 1.02 1.21
CA GLU A 24 -9.80 1.48 1.84
C GLU A 24 -9.58 2.18 3.20
N LYS A 25 -8.54 1.78 3.95
CA LYS A 25 -8.19 2.43 5.22
C LYS A 25 -7.45 3.74 4.97
N LEU A 26 -6.56 3.79 3.98
CA LEU A 26 -5.86 5.01 3.60
C LEU A 26 -6.83 6.06 3.06
N ASP A 27 -7.84 5.65 2.27
CA ASP A 27 -8.91 6.54 1.79
C ASP A 27 -9.70 7.15 2.94
N LYS A 28 -10.13 6.35 3.92
CA LYS A 28 -10.84 6.85 5.11
C LYS A 28 -10.00 7.82 5.94
N VAL A 29 -8.69 7.62 5.96
CA VAL A 29 -7.74 8.51 6.64
C VAL A 29 -7.56 9.81 5.84
N ASN A 30 -7.57 9.72 4.51
CA ASN A 30 -7.57 10.86 3.60
C ASN A 30 -8.83 11.72 3.74
N ASP A 31 -9.99 11.09 3.96
CA ASP A 31 -11.27 11.79 4.15
C ASP A 31 -11.28 12.70 5.39
N GLY A 32 -10.38 12.49 6.35
CA GLY A 32 -10.19 13.35 7.53
C GLY A 32 -9.24 14.53 7.32
N LEU A 33 -8.57 14.64 6.15
CA LEU A 33 -7.72 15.79 5.83
C LEU A 33 -8.45 17.13 5.77
N PRO A 34 -9.68 17.23 5.22
CA PRO A 34 -10.40 18.49 5.20
C PRO A 34 -10.66 19.04 6.60
N ASP A 35 -11.01 18.18 7.57
CA ASP A 35 -11.18 18.58 8.98
C ASP A 35 -9.86 19.12 9.56
N LEU A 36 -8.74 18.55 9.12
CA LEU A 36 -7.41 19.01 9.50
C LEU A 36 -7.17 20.43 8.93
N GLN A 37 -7.34 20.60 7.63
CA GLN A 37 -7.15 21.87 6.92
C GLN A 37 -8.12 22.97 7.39
N GLU A 38 -9.33 22.61 7.82
CA GLU A 38 -10.30 23.55 8.40
C GLU A 38 -9.77 24.17 9.70
N VAL A 39 -9.21 23.36 10.60
CA VAL A 39 -8.59 23.85 11.85
C VAL A 39 -7.38 24.75 11.56
N GLU A 40 -6.59 24.44 10.54
CA GLU A 40 -5.49 25.32 10.09
C GLU A 40 -6.03 26.71 9.71
N SER A 41 -7.05 26.76 8.85
CA SER A 41 -7.63 28.01 8.36
C SER A 41 -8.27 28.85 9.48
N ALA A 42 -8.91 28.19 10.46
CA ALA A 42 -9.47 28.83 11.63
C ALA A 42 -8.37 29.40 12.55
N ASN A 43 -7.25 28.69 12.71
CA ASN A 43 -6.14 29.12 13.56
C ASN A 43 -5.47 30.41 13.07
N PHE A 44 -5.39 30.63 11.76
CA PHE A 44 -4.85 31.88 11.19
C PHE A 44 -5.75 33.10 11.42
N THR A 45 -7.03 32.91 11.76
CA THR A 45 -7.98 34.01 11.99
C THR A 45 -8.26 34.26 13.48
N THR A 46 -7.99 33.29 14.36
CA THR A 46 -8.41 33.34 15.78
C THR A 46 -7.32 33.06 16.82
N VAL A 47 -6.14 32.53 16.44
CA VAL A 47 -5.13 32.03 17.40
C VAL A 47 -3.74 32.62 17.13
N ILE A 48 -2.87 32.56 18.15
CA ILE A 48 -1.47 32.99 18.10
C ILE A 48 -0.76 32.32 16.90
N PRO A 49 -0.04 33.07 16.04
CA PRO A 49 0.60 32.54 14.82
C PRO A 49 1.46 31.29 15.01
N SER A 50 2.09 31.12 16.17
CA SER A 50 2.90 29.93 16.48
C SER A 50 2.09 28.63 16.53
N MET A 51 0.82 28.69 16.92
CA MET A 51 -0.07 27.52 16.94
C MET A 51 -0.54 27.15 15.53
N ALA A 52 -0.81 28.15 14.68
CA ALA A 52 -1.14 27.92 13.28
C ALA A 52 0.03 27.23 12.54
N VAL A 53 1.27 27.68 12.78
CA VAL A 53 2.47 27.05 12.21
C VAL A 53 2.66 25.60 12.69
N ALA A 54 2.53 25.34 13.99
CA ALA A 54 2.65 23.98 14.52
C ALA A 54 1.59 23.03 13.93
N TYR A 55 0.38 23.55 13.70
CA TYR A 55 -0.70 22.81 13.09
C TYR A 55 -0.44 22.49 11.60
N ALA A 56 -0.04 23.50 10.81
CA ALA A 56 0.31 23.34 9.40
C ALA A 56 1.43 22.29 9.23
N MET A 57 2.47 22.33 10.08
CA MET A 57 3.53 21.32 10.06
C MET A 57 3.01 19.90 10.33
N ALA A 58 2.05 19.74 11.26
CA ALA A 58 1.45 18.44 11.53
C ALA A 58 0.64 17.93 10.32
N ALA A 59 -0.10 18.82 9.65
CA ALA A 59 -0.83 18.51 8.42
C ALA A 59 0.09 18.09 7.28
N GLU A 60 1.15 18.86 7.01
CA GLU A 60 2.16 18.53 5.99
C GLU A 60 2.81 17.16 6.23
N VAL A 61 3.20 16.87 7.48
CA VAL A 61 3.79 15.57 7.85
C VAL A 61 2.81 14.43 7.61
N PHE A 62 1.54 14.64 7.95
CA PHE A 62 0.50 13.63 7.77
C PHE A 62 0.20 13.37 6.28
N GLU A 63 0.05 14.42 5.47
CA GLU A 63 -0.13 14.30 4.01
C GLU A 63 1.05 13.57 3.35
N ALA A 64 2.28 13.95 3.70
CA ALA A 64 3.50 13.31 3.18
C ALA A 64 3.55 11.82 3.56
N GLN A 65 3.19 11.48 4.81
CA GLN A 65 3.18 10.10 5.26
C GLN A 65 2.07 9.28 4.56
N LEU A 66 0.89 9.86 4.33
CA LEU A 66 -0.21 9.21 3.65
C LEU A 66 0.16 8.87 2.20
N LYS A 67 0.74 9.83 1.48
CA LYS A 67 1.27 9.61 0.13
C LYS A 67 2.32 8.49 0.10
N ARG A 68 3.25 8.50 1.06
CA ARG A 68 4.27 7.45 1.18
C ARG A 68 3.67 6.06 1.42
N GLN A 69 2.60 5.95 2.21
CA GLN A 69 1.93 4.66 2.43
C GLN A 69 1.30 4.12 1.15
N TRP A 70 0.70 4.99 0.32
CA TRP A 70 0.21 4.61 -1.01
C TRP A 70 1.32 4.11 -1.93
N GLU A 71 2.44 4.82 -2.00
CA GLU A 71 3.60 4.41 -2.80
C GLU A 71 4.17 3.05 -2.33
N LEU A 72 4.21 2.81 -1.02
CA LEU A 72 4.66 1.52 -0.48
C LEU A 72 3.69 0.39 -0.82
N LEU A 73 2.38 0.65 -0.77
CA LEU A 73 1.35 -0.33 -1.11
C LEU A 73 1.46 -0.76 -2.58
N ASP A 74 1.69 0.21 -3.48
CA ASP A 74 1.90 -0.05 -4.91
C ASP A 74 3.18 -0.87 -5.17
N GLN A 75 4.29 -0.50 -4.51
CA GLN A 75 5.54 -1.28 -4.60
C GLN A 75 5.38 -2.72 -4.07
N ILE A 76 4.58 -2.93 -3.03
CA ILE A 76 4.30 -4.28 -2.52
C ILE A 76 3.51 -5.07 -3.57
N HIS A 77 2.49 -4.47 -4.17
CA HIS A 77 1.71 -5.08 -5.24
C HIS A 77 2.61 -5.54 -6.40
N ASP A 78 3.48 -4.64 -6.88
CA ASP A 78 4.40 -4.94 -7.98
C ASP A 78 5.41 -6.04 -7.64
N ARG A 79 5.98 -6.03 -6.42
CA ARG A 79 6.88 -7.09 -5.96
C ARG A 79 6.18 -8.45 -5.90
N LEU A 80 4.93 -8.50 -5.43
CA LEU A 80 4.14 -9.72 -5.38
C LEU A 80 3.83 -10.25 -6.79
N LYS A 81 3.48 -9.36 -7.73
CA LYS A 81 3.27 -9.70 -9.13
C LYS A 81 4.55 -10.25 -9.78
N GLY A 82 5.70 -9.64 -9.49
CA GLY A 82 7.01 -10.13 -9.92
C GLY A 82 7.35 -11.51 -9.34
N ALA A 83 7.08 -11.71 -8.05
CA ALA A 83 7.29 -12.99 -7.38
C ALA A 83 6.39 -14.10 -7.95
N ALA A 84 5.13 -13.80 -8.26
CA ALA A 84 4.21 -14.74 -8.89
C ALA A 84 4.73 -15.20 -10.26
N ARG A 85 5.21 -14.27 -11.10
CA ARG A 85 5.82 -14.60 -12.40
C ARG A 85 7.06 -15.48 -12.26
N ALA A 86 7.97 -15.10 -11.37
CA ALA A 86 9.17 -15.90 -11.11
C ALA A 86 8.84 -17.31 -10.61
N TRP A 87 7.79 -17.44 -9.79
CA TRP A 87 7.29 -18.74 -9.34
C TRP A 87 6.79 -19.60 -10.51
N GLU A 88 5.98 -19.03 -11.41
CA GLU A 88 5.52 -19.76 -12.61
C GLU A 88 6.68 -20.19 -13.50
N ASP A 89 7.69 -19.35 -13.68
CA ASP A 89 8.84 -19.66 -14.52
C ASP A 89 9.63 -20.86 -13.95
N VAL A 90 9.79 -20.91 -12.63
CA VAL A 90 10.40 -22.06 -11.94
C VAL A 90 9.54 -23.32 -12.06
N GLU A 91 8.21 -23.22 -11.91
CA GLU A 91 7.31 -24.36 -12.08
C GLU A 91 7.35 -24.92 -13.52
N LYS A 92 7.40 -24.04 -14.52
CA LYS A 92 7.53 -24.42 -15.95
C LYS A 92 8.86 -25.08 -16.23
N ALA A 93 9.97 -24.53 -15.70
CA ALA A 93 11.31 -25.10 -15.88
C ALA A 93 11.43 -26.51 -15.26
N ASN A 94 10.97 -26.68 -14.02
CA ASN A 94 10.99 -27.98 -13.33
C ASN A 94 10.13 -29.02 -14.07
N THR A 95 8.98 -28.62 -14.60
CA THR A 95 8.13 -29.50 -15.40
C THR A 95 8.84 -29.90 -16.69
N ALA A 96 9.46 -28.96 -17.40
CA ALA A 96 10.17 -29.22 -18.66
C ALA A 96 11.39 -30.15 -18.48
N ASP A 97 12.14 -30.02 -17.39
CA ASP A 97 13.28 -30.89 -17.11
C ASP A 97 12.85 -32.32 -16.74
N THR A 98 11.69 -32.46 -16.07
CA THR A 98 11.13 -33.79 -15.76
C THR A 98 10.77 -34.57 -17.03
N PHE A 99 10.35 -33.89 -18.11
CA PHE A 99 10.04 -34.52 -19.40
C PHE A 99 11.28 -34.85 -20.27
N LYS A 100 12.45 -34.26 -19.99
CA LYS A 100 13.70 -34.56 -20.72
C LYS A 100 14.49 -35.74 -20.12
N GLY A 101 14.14 -36.15 -18.90
CA GLY A 101 14.74 -37.30 -18.20
C GLY A 101 13.97 -38.62 -18.37
N LEU A 102 12.90 -38.63 -19.16
CA LEU A 102 12.16 -39.82 -19.61
C LEU A 102 12.44 -40.06 -21.10
#